data_AF-A0A851XDW7-F1
#
_entry.id   AF-A0A851XDW7-F1
#
_cell.length_a   1.000
_cell.length_b   1.000
_cell.length_c   1.000
_cell.angle_alpha   90.00
_cell.angle_beta   90.00
_cell.angle_gamma   90.00
#
_symmetry.space_group_name_H-M   'P 1'
#
loop_
_entity.id
_entity.type
_entity.pdbx_description
1 polymer ?
#
loop_
_entity_poly.entity_id
_entity_poly.type
_entity_poly.pdbx_seq_one_letter_code
_entity_poly.pdbx_strand_id
1 'polypeptide(L)'
;ELPGFYYDADKNRYFRLLPGHNNYNPLTKESIQYKAMECKRLKLLEEEEKQKKKTTRAGLNSSMLLQKRQLGLLSSTSYCRLVHELKVNCMHRRKIEIHSPDSSVAGTNNFKIIVADVACERIFTVNDVEHGGCKYGIINLSGLGKESPTVEMYDNLYFTNRKVNSMCWASLTHPDSHLCLMGIAETPGCASLLPASLFSSSNSGDRPGMLCSFKISTAWSCAWCLNPQINACFSTGLTRRVLVANVVTGRQQSFRTSSDVLAQQFATQTPVLYNGCRSGEIFSIDVRQRNRKGQSWKAIQVFHDSAVTSICLLKAEHYLMAADMAGKIKLWDLRTAKCVKQYKGHHNEYAILPLHVNEEEGLLTAVGQDCYTRIWSLQDAHLLRTIPSPHPSSKDAIPSVVFSSRLGGHRGVPGLLMAVKQDLYHFSYD
;
A
#
# COMPACT_ATOMS: atom_id res chain seq x y z
N GLU A 1 -13.53 -21.84 -29.43
CA GLU A 1 -12.38 -21.06 -29.97
C GLU A 1 -11.61 -21.95 -30.94
N LEU A 2 -10.82 -21.39 -31.86
CA LEU A 2 -10.00 -22.17 -32.79
C LEU A 2 -8.53 -22.20 -32.30
N PRO A 3 -7.91 -23.37 -32.08
CA PRO A 3 -6.52 -23.46 -31.63
C PRO A 3 -5.56 -22.74 -32.58
N GLY A 4 -4.78 -21.79 -32.06
CA GLY A 4 -3.85 -20.98 -32.86
C GLY A 4 -4.49 -19.84 -33.64
N PHE A 5 -5.76 -19.48 -33.39
CA PHE A 5 -6.41 -18.32 -33.99
C PHE A 5 -7.09 -17.43 -32.93
N TYR A 6 -7.00 -16.12 -33.12
CA TYR A 6 -7.77 -15.11 -32.39
C TYR A 6 -8.99 -14.71 -33.22
N TYR A 7 -10.13 -14.48 -32.57
CA TYR A 7 -11.33 -13.93 -33.22
C TYR A 7 -11.46 -12.44 -32.91
N ASP A 8 -11.33 -11.59 -33.93
CA ASP A 8 -11.56 -10.16 -33.81
C ASP A 8 -13.04 -9.88 -34.04
N ALA A 9 -13.79 -9.65 -32.95
CA ALA A 9 -15.22 -9.38 -32.99
C ALA A 9 -15.54 -8.07 -33.73
N ASP A 10 -14.64 -7.08 -33.68
CA ASP A 10 -14.80 -5.78 -34.36
C ASP A 10 -14.76 -5.96 -35.90
N LYS A 11 -14.07 -7.01 -36.38
CA LYS A 11 -13.86 -7.32 -37.80
C LYS A 11 -14.57 -8.58 -38.28
N ASN A 12 -15.31 -9.27 -37.40
CA ASN A 12 -16.04 -10.51 -37.69
C ASN A 12 -15.18 -11.60 -38.36
N ARG A 13 -13.89 -11.73 -37.97
CA ARG A 13 -12.89 -12.58 -38.65
C ARG A 13 -11.86 -13.19 -37.70
N TYR A 14 -11.32 -14.35 -38.10
CA TYR A 14 -10.21 -15.01 -37.41
C TYR A 14 -8.84 -14.55 -37.95
N PHE A 15 -7.89 -14.33 -37.05
CA PHE A 15 -6.49 -14.01 -37.32
C PHE A 15 -5.59 -15.11 -36.75
N ARG A 16 -4.60 -15.57 -37.53
CA ARG A 16 -3.69 -16.65 -37.12
C ARG A 16 -2.64 -16.13 -36.13
N LEU A 17 -2.56 -16.76 -34.97
CA LEU A 17 -1.55 -16.49 -33.94
C LEU A 17 -0.29 -17.30 -34.25
N LEU A 18 0.67 -16.68 -34.95
CA LEU A 18 1.96 -17.31 -35.23
C LEU A 18 2.81 -17.37 -33.94
N PRO A 19 3.46 -18.51 -33.64
CA PRO A 19 4.36 -18.62 -32.50
C PRO A 19 5.69 -17.88 -32.80
N GLY A 20 5.92 -16.76 -32.13
CA GLY A 20 7.19 -16.03 -32.15
C GLY A 20 7.06 -14.53 -32.45
N HIS A 21 8.02 -13.76 -31.93
CA HIS A 21 8.22 -12.35 -32.27
C HIS A 21 8.93 -12.22 -33.63
N ASN A 22 8.21 -12.47 -34.72
CA ASN A 22 8.62 -12.02 -36.05
C ASN A 22 8.16 -10.58 -36.26
N ASN A 23 9.02 -9.71 -36.79
CA ASN A 23 8.73 -8.30 -37.09
C ASN A 23 7.54 -8.07 -38.04
N TYR A 24 7.04 -9.13 -38.69
CA TYR A 24 5.88 -9.13 -39.59
C TYR A 24 4.59 -9.67 -38.96
N ASN A 25 4.56 -10.04 -37.66
CA ASN A 25 3.33 -10.45 -36.98
C ASN A 25 2.79 -9.33 -36.06
N PRO A 26 1.76 -8.58 -36.45
CA PRO A 26 1.18 -7.51 -35.64
C PRO A 26 0.28 -8.00 -34.48
N LEU A 27 0.03 -9.32 -34.35
CA LEU A 27 -0.87 -9.89 -33.35
C LEU A 27 -0.18 -10.98 -32.52
N THR A 28 0.21 -10.62 -31.29
CA THR A 28 0.66 -11.57 -30.26
C THR A 28 -0.46 -11.82 -29.26
N LYS A 29 -0.40 -12.94 -28.53
CA LYS A 29 -1.36 -13.21 -27.44
C LYS A 29 -1.34 -12.11 -26.38
N GLU A 30 -0.14 -11.61 -26.08
CA GLU A 30 0.10 -10.51 -25.14
C GLU A 30 -0.54 -9.19 -25.60
N SER A 31 -0.39 -8.80 -26.86
CA SER A 31 -0.99 -7.55 -27.37
C SER A 31 -2.52 -7.62 -27.42
N ILE A 32 -3.09 -8.79 -27.70
CA ILE A 32 -4.53 -9.06 -27.63
C ILE A 32 -5.04 -8.99 -26.19
N GLN A 33 -4.34 -9.63 -25.24
CA GLN A 33 -4.68 -9.56 -23.81
C GLN A 33 -4.59 -8.11 -23.30
N TYR A 34 -3.56 -7.36 -23.70
CA TYR A 34 -3.43 -5.93 -23.38
C TYR A 34 -4.59 -5.11 -23.95
N LYS A 35 -4.94 -5.26 -25.24
CA LYS A 35 -6.13 -4.60 -25.83
C LYS A 35 -7.40 -4.92 -25.04
N ALA A 36 -7.61 -6.19 -24.66
CA ALA A 36 -8.78 -6.61 -23.89
C ALA A 36 -8.81 -5.99 -22.46
N MET A 37 -7.66 -5.94 -21.77
CA MET A 37 -7.54 -5.30 -20.46
C MET A 37 -7.77 -3.79 -20.51
N GLU A 38 -7.27 -3.12 -21.56
CA GLU A 38 -7.44 -1.68 -21.77
C GLU A 38 -8.89 -1.34 -22.15
N CYS A 39 -9.53 -2.11 -23.04
CA CYS A 39 -10.96 -1.98 -23.32
C CYS A 39 -11.83 -2.20 -22.07
N LYS A 40 -11.42 -3.08 -21.13
CA LYS A 40 -12.09 -3.23 -19.83
C LYS A 40 -11.86 -2.03 -18.92
N ARG A 41 -10.64 -1.46 -18.90
CA ARG A 41 -10.27 -0.28 -18.10
C ARG A 41 -11.12 0.93 -18.51
N LEU A 42 -11.23 1.19 -19.81
CA LEU A 42 -12.02 2.29 -20.37
C LEU A 42 -13.51 2.14 -20.04
N LYS A 43 -14.10 0.94 -20.18
CA LYS A 43 -15.50 0.69 -19.80
C LYS A 43 -15.80 1.00 -18.33
N LEU A 44 -14.91 0.59 -17.42
CA LEU A 44 -15.07 0.88 -15.98
C LEU A 44 -14.92 2.37 -15.65
N LEU A 45 -14.08 3.11 -16.39
CA LEU A 45 -13.96 4.56 -16.26
C LEU A 45 -15.23 5.28 -16.78
N GLU A 46 -15.77 4.85 -17.92
CA GLU A 46 -17.05 5.34 -18.44
C GLU A 46 -18.22 5.04 -17.48
N GLU A 47 -18.24 3.87 -16.84
CA GLU A 47 -19.26 3.48 -15.87
C GLU A 47 -19.23 4.39 -14.63
N GLU A 48 -18.03 4.74 -14.12
CA GLU A 48 -17.87 5.70 -13.02
C GLU A 48 -18.35 7.11 -13.41
N GLU A 49 -18.05 7.58 -14.63
CA GLU A 49 -18.56 8.87 -15.13
C GLU A 49 -20.07 8.87 -15.33
N LYS A 50 -20.66 7.74 -15.75
CA LYS A 50 -22.11 7.56 -15.86
C LYS A 50 -22.77 7.48 -14.48
N GLN A 51 -22.10 6.94 -13.46
CA GLN A 51 -22.55 6.97 -12.06
C GLN A 51 -22.54 8.39 -11.49
N LYS A 52 -21.47 9.17 -11.71
CA LYS A 52 -21.37 10.59 -11.30
C LYS A 52 -22.51 11.47 -11.84
N LYS A 53 -23.11 11.11 -12.99
CA LYS A 53 -24.28 11.78 -13.58
C LYS A 53 -25.63 11.29 -13.04
N LYS A 54 -25.67 10.12 -12.37
CA LYS A 54 -26.89 9.46 -11.84
C LYS A 54 -27.08 9.64 -10.33
N THR A 55 -26.03 9.93 -9.56
CA THR A 55 -26.08 10.03 -8.10
C THR A 55 -26.92 11.21 -7.58
N THR A 56 -27.35 12.12 -8.46
CA THR A 56 -28.40 13.12 -8.21
C THR A 56 -29.80 12.56 -7.94
N ARG A 57 -30.06 11.27 -8.18
CA ARG A 57 -31.40 10.64 -7.98
C ARG A 57 -31.39 9.24 -7.34
N ALA A 58 -30.24 8.65 -7.04
CA ALA A 58 -30.14 7.26 -6.59
C ALA A 58 -30.23 7.10 -5.05
N GLY A 59 -31.36 7.49 -4.46
CA GLY A 59 -31.65 7.32 -3.03
C GLY A 59 -31.85 5.84 -2.63
N LEU A 60 -30.76 5.09 -2.51
CA LEU A 60 -30.77 3.72 -1.99
C LEU A 60 -31.04 3.73 -0.48
N ASN A 61 -32.27 3.42 -0.08
CA ASN A 61 -32.76 3.51 1.28
C ASN A 61 -31.95 2.62 2.27
N SER A 62 -30.97 3.23 2.94
CA SER A 62 -30.28 2.67 4.11
C SER A 62 -31.25 2.30 5.23
N SER A 63 -32.32 3.09 5.38
CA SER A 63 -33.48 2.81 6.24
C SER A 63 -34.13 1.44 5.97
N MET A 64 -34.30 1.06 4.69
CA MET A 64 -34.87 -0.23 4.31
C MET A 64 -33.92 -1.40 4.59
N LEU A 65 -32.59 -1.20 4.52
CA LEU A 65 -31.62 -2.21 4.94
C LEU A 65 -31.64 -2.38 6.47
N LEU A 66 -31.70 -1.28 7.23
CA LEU A 66 -31.80 -1.31 8.68
C LEU A 66 -33.10 -1.99 9.14
N GLN A 67 -34.23 -1.65 8.52
CA GLN A 67 -35.52 -2.29 8.80
C GLN A 67 -35.48 -3.80 8.50
N LYS A 68 -34.91 -4.22 7.36
CA LYS A 68 -34.73 -5.64 7.05
C LYS A 68 -33.84 -6.37 8.07
N ARG A 69 -32.82 -5.71 8.62
CA ARG A 69 -32.00 -6.25 9.71
C ARG A 69 -32.81 -6.37 11.02
N GLN A 70 -33.56 -5.34 11.39
CA GLN A 70 -34.42 -5.32 12.59
C GLN A 70 -35.51 -6.39 12.54
N LEU A 71 -36.07 -6.65 11.36
CA LEU A 71 -37.04 -7.73 11.10
C LEU A 71 -36.40 -9.13 10.98
N GLY A 72 -35.10 -9.28 11.22
CA GLY A 72 -34.38 -10.56 11.13
C GLY A 72 -34.18 -11.11 9.70
N LEU A 73 -34.63 -10.38 8.67
CA LEU A 73 -34.57 -10.79 7.25
C LEU A 73 -33.15 -10.74 6.65
N LEU A 74 -32.17 -10.21 7.38
CA LEU A 74 -30.75 -10.17 6.99
C LEU A 74 -29.88 -10.63 8.16
N SER A 75 -29.00 -11.60 7.89
CA SER A 75 -27.92 -11.95 8.83
C SER A 75 -26.98 -10.74 9.02
N SER A 76 -26.28 -10.68 10.15
CA SER A 76 -25.40 -9.53 10.40
C SER A 76 -24.25 -9.43 9.39
N THR A 77 -23.75 -10.54 8.85
CA THR A 77 -22.73 -10.54 7.77
C THR A 77 -23.30 -10.03 6.45
N SER A 78 -24.51 -10.46 6.06
CA SER A 78 -25.18 -9.96 4.86
C SER A 78 -25.51 -8.47 4.96
N TYR A 79 -25.95 -8.00 6.13
CA TYR A 79 -26.18 -6.58 6.38
C TYR A 79 -24.88 -5.76 6.28
N CYS A 80 -23.79 -6.19 6.95
CA CYS A 80 -22.50 -5.51 6.86
C CYS A 80 -22.00 -5.46 5.41
N ARG A 81 -22.08 -6.56 4.65
CA ARG A 81 -21.67 -6.54 3.24
C ARG A 81 -22.49 -5.54 2.42
N LEU A 82 -23.82 -5.53 2.53
CA LEU A 82 -24.67 -4.57 1.80
C LEU A 82 -24.37 -3.12 2.17
N VAL A 83 -24.04 -2.82 3.44
CA VAL A 83 -23.60 -1.48 3.87
C VAL A 83 -22.22 -1.13 3.27
N HIS A 84 -21.27 -2.07 3.24
CA HIS A 84 -19.96 -1.85 2.62
C HIS A 84 -20.08 -1.69 1.09
N GLU A 85 -20.93 -2.48 0.42
CA GLU A 85 -21.25 -2.35 -1.00
C GLU A 85 -21.80 -0.94 -1.30
N LEU A 86 -22.73 -0.42 -0.48
CA LEU A 86 -23.23 0.96 -0.63
C LEU A 86 -22.11 2.01 -0.43
N LYS A 87 -21.43 2.00 0.72
CA LYS A 87 -20.33 2.93 1.03
C LYS A 87 -19.28 2.98 -0.09
N VAL A 88 -18.81 1.83 -0.51
CA VAL A 88 -17.74 1.71 -1.51
C VAL A 88 -18.25 2.04 -2.93
N ASN A 89 -19.54 1.84 -3.25
CA ASN A 89 -20.13 2.35 -4.50
C ASN A 89 -20.32 3.88 -4.49
N CYS A 90 -20.59 4.49 -3.33
CA CYS A 90 -20.66 5.95 -3.17
C CYS A 90 -19.32 6.68 -3.33
N MET A 91 -18.18 5.96 -3.40
CA MET A 91 -16.89 6.57 -3.74
C MET A 91 -16.88 7.17 -5.15
N HIS A 92 -16.48 8.43 -5.27
CA HIS A 92 -16.30 9.11 -6.55
C HIS A 92 -14.87 9.66 -6.69
N ARG A 93 -14.20 9.35 -7.80
CA ARG A 93 -12.90 9.91 -8.17
C ARG A 93 -12.97 11.44 -8.29
N ARG A 94 -12.32 12.15 -7.37
CA ARG A 94 -11.99 13.59 -7.46
C ARG A 94 -10.48 13.70 -7.69
N LYS A 95 -10.03 14.44 -8.72
CA LYS A 95 -8.61 14.79 -8.84
C LYS A 95 -8.31 15.88 -7.80
N ILE A 96 -7.15 15.77 -7.15
CA ILE A 96 -6.64 16.77 -6.22
C ILE A 96 -5.70 17.71 -6.98
N GLU A 97 -5.84 19.01 -6.74
CA GLU A 97 -4.88 20.01 -7.22
C GLU A 97 -3.77 20.19 -6.18
N ILE A 98 -2.52 20.07 -6.60
CA ILE A 98 -1.34 20.14 -5.74
C ILE A 98 -0.64 21.47 -5.98
N HIS A 99 -0.52 22.28 -4.93
CA HIS A 99 0.26 23.52 -4.96
C HIS A 99 1.61 23.32 -4.27
N SER A 100 2.69 23.70 -4.95
CA SER A 100 4.04 23.80 -4.37
C SER A 100 4.40 25.29 -4.23
N PRO A 101 4.92 25.75 -3.07
CA PRO A 101 5.45 27.10 -2.96
C PRO A 101 6.74 27.28 -3.80
N ASP A 102 7.52 26.20 -3.95
CA ASP A 102 8.68 26.15 -4.84
C ASP A 102 8.19 25.88 -6.28
N SER A 103 7.93 26.95 -7.02
CA SER A 103 7.33 26.90 -8.36
C SER A 103 8.27 26.41 -9.47
N SER A 104 9.59 26.40 -9.24
CA SER A 104 10.61 26.08 -10.24
C SER A 104 10.79 24.58 -10.53
N VAL A 105 10.21 23.69 -9.71
CA VAL A 105 10.29 22.22 -9.87
C VAL A 105 8.92 21.54 -9.67
N ALA A 106 7.83 22.32 -9.76
CA ALA A 106 6.49 21.83 -9.48
C ALA A 106 5.97 20.88 -10.59
N GLY A 107 5.66 19.63 -10.21
CA GLY A 107 4.82 18.73 -11.01
C GLY A 107 5.50 17.79 -12.02
N THR A 108 6.83 17.79 -12.17
CA THR A 108 7.50 16.88 -13.13
C THR A 108 7.70 15.45 -12.61
N ASN A 109 7.96 15.28 -11.32
CA ASN A 109 8.37 13.99 -10.75
C ASN A 109 7.17 13.05 -10.51
N ASN A 110 7.36 11.74 -10.73
CA ASN A 110 6.30 10.74 -10.57
C ASN A 110 6.23 10.22 -9.13
N PHE A 111 5.04 10.19 -8.52
CA PHE A 111 4.79 9.51 -7.26
C PHE A 111 5.15 8.02 -7.36
N LYS A 112 6.05 7.58 -6.48
CA LYS A 112 6.50 6.18 -6.34
C LYS A 112 5.85 5.52 -5.12
N ILE A 113 5.85 6.21 -3.99
CA ILE A 113 5.29 5.73 -2.72
C ILE A 113 4.60 6.91 -2.02
N ILE A 114 3.38 6.70 -1.54
CA ILE A 114 2.70 7.58 -0.58
C ILE A 114 2.38 6.84 0.71
N VAL A 115 2.58 7.48 1.86
CA VAL A 115 2.20 6.94 3.19
C VAL A 115 1.66 8.07 4.06
N ALA A 116 0.43 7.93 4.57
CA ALA A 116 -0.14 8.90 5.51
C ALA A 116 0.39 8.68 6.94
N ASP A 117 0.45 9.76 7.73
CA ASP A 117 0.81 9.69 9.15
C ASP A 117 -0.30 9.05 10.01
N VAL A 118 -0.01 8.83 11.29
CA VAL A 118 -0.91 8.11 12.21
C VAL A 118 -2.27 8.82 12.39
N ALA A 119 -2.30 10.15 12.23
CA ALA A 119 -3.53 10.93 12.24
C ALA A 119 -4.26 10.93 10.88
N CYS A 120 -3.58 10.55 9.79
CA CYS A 120 -4.02 10.76 8.41
C CYS A 120 -4.29 12.24 8.06
N GLU A 121 -3.44 13.12 8.60
CA GLU A 121 -3.44 14.57 8.36
C GLU A 121 -2.36 14.97 7.34
N ARG A 122 -1.26 14.22 7.30
CA ARG A 122 -0.13 14.44 6.39
C ARG A 122 0.20 13.17 5.60
N ILE A 123 0.63 13.33 4.35
CA ILE A 123 1.22 12.25 3.54
C ILE A 123 2.69 12.55 3.29
N PHE A 124 3.57 11.60 3.59
CA PHE A 124 4.93 11.61 3.07
C PHE A 124 4.93 11.03 1.66
N THR A 125 5.57 11.73 0.73
CA THR A 125 5.66 11.34 -0.68
C THR A 125 7.10 11.00 -1.04
N VAL A 126 7.29 9.92 -1.80
CA VAL A 126 8.54 9.61 -2.48
C VAL A 126 8.27 9.73 -3.97
N ASN A 127 9.02 10.62 -4.63
CA ASN A 127 8.86 10.93 -6.04
C ASN A 127 10.12 10.50 -6.80
N ASP A 128 9.98 9.66 -7.83
CA ASP A 128 11.08 9.28 -8.70
C ASP A 128 11.44 10.42 -9.67
N VAL A 129 12.74 10.64 -9.85
CA VAL A 129 13.31 11.71 -10.68
C VAL A 129 13.96 11.11 -11.93
N GLU A 130 13.73 11.73 -13.09
CA GLU A 130 14.12 11.25 -14.43
C GLU A 130 15.60 10.82 -14.55
N HIS A 131 16.50 11.59 -13.92
CA HIS A 131 17.94 11.41 -13.99
C HIS A 131 18.49 10.35 -13.00
N GLY A 132 17.59 9.62 -12.32
CA GLY A 132 17.94 8.52 -11.42
C GLY A 132 18.07 8.96 -9.96
N GLY A 133 17.02 8.70 -9.18
CA GLY A 133 16.98 9.00 -7.75
C GLY A 133 15.56 9.25 -7.25
N CYS A 134 15.44 9.68 -5.99
CA CYS A 134 14.18 10.08 -5.39
C CYS A 134 14.29 11.44 -4.70
N LYS A 135 13.22 12.24 -4.82
CA LYS A 135 12.91 13.44 -4.01
C LYS A 135 11.81 13.09 -3.01
N TYR A 136 11.69 13.81 -1.89
CA TYR A 136 10.55 13.66 -0.97
C TYR A 136 9.81 14.98 -0.79
N GLY A 137 8.53 14.87 -0.48
CA GLY A 137 7.72 15.97 0.03
C GLY A 137 6.81 15.51 1.16
N ILE A 138 6.14 16.48 1.79
CA ILE A 138 4.98 16.22 2.64
C ILE A 138 3.79 16.99 2.08
N ILE A 139 2.67 16.29 1.89
CA ILE A 139 1.37 16.87 1.50
C ILE A 139 0.50 17.04 2.75
N ASN A 140 -0.05 18.23 2.96
CA ASN A 140 -1.05 18.51 4.00
C ASN A 140 -2.47 18.25 3.47
N LEU A 141 -3.26 17.43 4.18
CA LEU A 141 -4.60 17.01 3.75
C LEU A 141 -5.74 17.92 4.23
N SER A 142 -5.44 19.02 4.93
CA SER A 142 -6.43 19.98 5.46
C SER A 142 -7.43 20.52 4.43
N GLY A 143 -7.06 20.56 3.14
CA GLY A 143 -7.91 21.03 2.05
C GLY A 143 -8.79 19.97 1.36
N LEU A 144 -8.76 18.69 1.77
CA LEU A 144 -9.54 17.61 1.14
C LEU A 144 -11.06 17.81 1.17
N GLY A 145 -11.58 18.53 2.17
CA GLY A 145 -13.03 18.75 2.36
C GLY A 145 -13.67 19.80 1.44
N LYS A 146 -12.89 20.45 0.56
CA LYS A 146 -13.39 21.45 -0.40
C LYS A 146 -14.08 20.79 -1.60
N GLU A 147 -14.92 21.55 -2.32
CA GLU A 147 -15.55 21.07 -3.56
C GLU A 147 -14.51 20.73 -4.64
N SER A 148 -13.57 21.64 -4.86
CA SER A 148 -12.27 21.39 -5.49
C SER A 148 -11.23 21.09 -4.40
N PRO A 149 -10.84 19.82 -4.17
CA PRO A 149 -9.87 19.49 -3.14
C PRO A 149 -8.47 19.96 -3.57
N THR A 150 -7.95 20.98 -2.88
CA THR A 150 -6.60 21.50 -3.11
C THR A 150 -5.71 21.18 -1.91
N VAL A 151 -4.45 20.80 -2.15
CA VAL A 151 -3.47 20.45 -1.11
C VAL A 151 -2.15 21.17 -1.33
N GLU A 152 -1.47 21.47 -0.22
CA GLU A 152 -0.13 22.05 -0.23
C GLU A 152 0.90 20.92 -0.13
N MET A 153 1.85 20.88 -1.06
CA MET A 153 3.01 19.98 -1.03
C MET A 153 4.27 20.77 -0.69
N TYR A 154 4.85 20.48 0.47
CA TYR A 154 6.15 20.97 0.87
C TYR A 154 7.20 19.97 0.40
N ASP A 155 7.79 20.25 -0.76
CA ASP A 155 8.94 19.51 -1.28
C ASP A 155 10.20 19.80 -0.44
N ASN A 156 11.08 18.81 -0.32
CA ASN A 156 12.40 18.96 0.28
C ASN A 156 13.47 18.83 -0.82
N LEU A 157 14.44 19.74 -0.81
CA LEU A 157 15.58 19.74 -1.73
C LEU A 157 16.63 18.66 -1.41
N TYR A 158 16.41 17.84 -0.37
CA TYR A 158 17.19 16.62 -0.10
C TYR A 158 16.89 15.53 -1.15
N PHE A 159 17.39 15.74 -2.35
CA PHE A 159 17.45 14.74 -3.41
C PHE A 159 18.48 13.66 -3.06
N THR A 160 18.17 12.40 -3.37
CA THR A 160 19.19 11.33 -3.38
C THR A 160 19.21 10.59 -4.70
N ASN A 161 20.41 10.34 -5.22
CA ASN A 161 20.67 9.47 -6.37
C ASN A 161 20.49 7.97 -6.02
N ARG A 162 19.53 7.64 -5.14
CA ARG A 162 19.25 6.32 -4.58
C ARG A 162 17.75 6.06 -4.69
N LYS A 163 17.36 4.84 -5.04
CA LYS A 163 15.93 4.45 -5.05
C LYS A 163 15.46 4.18 -3.61
N VAL A 164 14.16 4.28 -3.38
CA VAL A 164 13.51 3.85 -2.13
C VAL A 164 12.80 2.52 -2.35
N ASN A 165 13.16 1.50 -1.56
CA ASN A 165 12.50 0.19 -1.58
C ASN A 165 11.31 0.09 -0.59
N SER A 166 11.36 0.83 0.52
CA SER A 166 10.40 0.72 1.63
C SER A 166 10.34 2.04 2.41
N MET A 167 9.26 2.26 3.14
CA MET A 167 9.03 3.42 4.01
C MET A 167 8.07 3.01 5.14
N CYS A 168 8.29 3.56 6.34
CA CYS A 168 7.40 3.49 7.50
C CYS A 168 7.39 4.86 8.19
N TRP A 169 6.67 5.03 9.30
CA TRP A 169 6.82 6.19 10.19
C TRP A 169 7.46 5.77 11.53
N ALA A 170 8.41 6.56 12.04
CA ALA A 170 8.92 6.46 13.41
C ALA A 170 8.23 7.44 14.38
N SER A 171 8.34 7.14 15.68
CA SER A 171 8.16 8.11 16.76
C SER A 171 9.08 7.75 17.93
N LEU A 172 9.78 8.74 18.49
CA LEU A 172 10.76 8.54 19.57
C LEU A 172 10.28 9.07 20.93
N THR A 173 9.63 10.24 20.99
CA THR A 173 9.27 10.92 22.27
C THR A 173 7.94 11.68 22.30
N HIS A 174 7.18 11.75 21.18
CA HIS A 174 5.98 12.60 20.98
C HIS A 174 6.19 14.13 21.07
N PRO A 175 5.34 14.95 20.39
CA PRO A 175 4.78 14.74 19.05
C PRO A 175 5.80 15.14 17.95
N ASP A 176 5.38 15.17 16.68
CA ASP A 176 6.09 15.77 15.52
C ASP A 176 7.57 15.40 15.27
N SER A 177 8.06 14.29 15.82
CA SER A 177 9.33 13.66 15.44
C SER A 177 9.09 12.36 14.65
N HIS A 178 9.31 12.44 13.34
CA HIS A 178 8.90 11.47 12.32
C HIS A 178 10.08 10.74 11.64
N LEU A 179 9.81 9.66 10.89
CA LEU A 179 10.78 9.13 9.90
C LEU A 179 10.28 8.14 8.83
N CYS A 180 10.71 8.34 7.57
CA CYS A 180 10.98 7.33 6.51
C CYS A 180 12.43 6.76 6.48
N LEU A 181 12.63 5.43 6.58
CA LEU A 181 13.95 4.76 6.34
C LEU A 181 14.09 4.30 4.87
N MET A 182 15.17 4.67 4.16
CA MET A 182 15.36 4.36 2.73
C MET A 182 16.65 3.60 2.35
N GLY A 183 16.58 2.80 1.27
CA GLY A 183 17.70 2.29 0.46
C GLY A 183 17.18 1.74 -0.88
N ILE A 184 17.93 1.60 -2.00
CA ILE A 184 19.40 1.62 -2.25
C ILE A 184 19.73 2.08 -3.70
N ALA A 185 20.98 2.48 -3.97
CA ALA A 185 21.67 2.26 -5.26
C ALA A 185 23.22 2.25 -5.09
N GLU A 186 23.88 1.23 -5.67
CA GLU A 186 25.33 0.98 -5.97
C GLU A 186 26.43 1.24 -4.92
N THR A 187 26.21 2.11 -3.95
CA THR A 187 27.05 2.29 -2.76
C THR A 187 26.41 1.56 -1.58
N PRO A 188 27.13 1.27 -0.46
CA PRO A 188 26.52 0.67 0.71
C PRO A 188 25.27 1.44 1.12
N GLY A 189 24.17 0.72 1.25
CA GLY A 189 22.87 1.27 1.59
C GLY A 189 22.91 2.00 2.93
N CYS A 190 21.98 2.92 3.08
CA CYS A 190 21.69 3.56 4.34
C CYS A 190 20.37 3.01 4.91
N ALA A 191 20.08 3.40 6.14
CA ALA A 191 18.75 3.56 6.66
C ALA A 191 18.83 4.82 7.54
N SER A 192 18.25 5.92 7.07
CA SER A 192 18.51 7.29 7.56
C SER A 192 17.34 7.86 8.34
N LEU A 193 17.60 8.87 9.18
CA LEU A 193 16.70 9.66 10.03
C LEU A 193 17.09 11.14 9.92
N LEU A 194 16.31 12.14 9.47
CA LEU A 194 15.05 12.11 8.70
C LEU A 194 13.80 12.78 9.34
N PRO A 195 13.86 13.88 10.12
CA PRO A 195 12.69 14.48 10.78
C PRO A 195 11.75 15.26 9.84
N ALA A 196 10.47 15.37 10.20
CA ALA A 196 9.47 16.12 9.41
C ALA A 196 9.63 17.65 9.48
N SER A 197 10.35 18.19 10.47
CA SER A 197 10.63 19.63 10.56
C SER A 197 11.44 20.17 9.36
N LEU A 198 12.17 19.29 8.64
CA LEU A 198 12.79 19.59 7.34
C LEU A 198 11.79 20.04 6.25
N PHE A 199 10.51 19.72 6.41
CA PHE A 199 9.42 19.97 5.47
C PHE A 199 8.46 21.08 5.95
N SER A 200 8.80 21.78 7.05
CA SER A 200 7.99 22.89 7.57
C SER A 200 8.45 24.24 7.00
N SER A 201 7.50 25.14 6.75
CA SER A 201 7.76 26.51 6.24
C SER A 201 8.33 27.47 7.30
N SER A 202 8.42 27.06 8.57
CA SER A 202 8.80 27.90 9.69
C SER A 202 10.32 28.08 9.84
N ASN A 203 10.84 29.19 9.28
CA ASN A 203 12.16 29.81 9.48
C ASN A 203 13.44 28.97 9.30
N SER A 204 14.43 29.60 8.66
CA SER A 204 15.69 29.02 8.18
C SER A 204 16.84 28.95 9.20
N GLY A 205 16.56 29.12 10.50
CA GLY A 205 17.59 29.29 11.53
C GLY A 205 18.39 28.03 11.86
N ASP A 206 17.70 26.93 12.21
CA ASP A 206 18.34 25.70 12.68
C ASP A 206 17.46 24.48 12.31
N ARG A 207 17.56 24.02 11.06
CA ARG A 207 16.84 22.83 10.57
C ARG A 207 17.66 21.58 10.90
N PRO A 208 17.21 20.70 11.83
CA PRO A 208 17.94 19.47 12.15
C PRO A 208 17.97 18.57 10.91
N GLY A 209 19.18 18.24 10.46
CA GLY A 209 19.41 17.42 9.28
C GLY A 209 19.15 15.93 9.51
N MET A 210 20.06 15.10 9.03
CA MET A 210 20.01 13.66 9.23
C MET A 210 20.46 13.27 10.66
N LEU A 211 19.56 13.42 11.63
CA LEU A 211 19.64 12.91 13.02
C LEU A 211 20.38 11.55 13.19
N CYS A 212 20.21 10.56 12.31
CA CYS A 212 21.08 9.36 12.27
C CYS A 212 21.11 8.67 10.90
N SER A 213 22.11 7.82 10.66
CA SER A 213 22.14 6.93 9.48
C SER A 213 22.92 5.64 9.75
N PHE A 214 22.31 4.50 9.43
CA PHE A 214 22.91 3.18 9.57
C PHE A 214 23.39 2.66 8.22
N LYS A 215 24.66 2.27 8.08
CA LYS A 215 25.16 1.60 6.87
C LYS A 215 24.71 0.14 6.84
N ILE A 216 23.96 -0.25 5.81
CA ILE A 216 23.29 -1.56 5.66
C ILE A 216 23.46 -2.01 4.20
N SER A 217 23.87 -3.26 3.97
CA SER A 217 24.25 -3.71 2.61
C SER A 217 23.08 -3.77 1.62
N THR A 218 22.01 -4.51 1.94
CA THR A 218 20.83 -4.70 1.09
C THR A 218 19.57 -4.79 1.94
N ALA A 219 18.80 -3.69 1.98
CA ALA A 219 17.50 -3.62 2.65
C ALA A 219 16.34 -3.73 1.64
N TRP A 220 15.41 -4.63 1.92
CA TRP A 220 14.19 -4.87 1.12
C TRP A 220 12.95 -4.29 1.80
N SER A 221 12.91 -4.30 3.13
CA SER A 221 11.80 -3.81 3.94
C SER A 221 12.31 -3.15 5.23
N CYS A 222 11.47 -2.31 5.85
CA CYS A 222 11.71 -1.74 7.17
C CYS A 222 10.43 -1.67 8.00
N ALA A 223 10.58 -1.61 9.33
CA ALA A 223 9.48 -1.35 10.25
C ALA A 223 9.99 -0.59 11.48
N TRP A 224 9.13 0.25 12.06
CA TRP A 224 9.38 0.89 13.36
C TRP A 224 8.52 0.24 14.45
N CYS A 225 9.04 0.11 15.67
CA CYS A 225 8.28 -0.45 16.78
C CYS A 225 7.48 0.64 17.50
N LEU A 226 6.15 0.52 17.50
CA LEU A 226 5.25 1.43 18.22
C LEU A 226 4.95 0.95 19.66
N ASN A 227 5.49 -0.19 20.09
CA ASN A 227 5.31 -0.70 21.44
C ASN A 227 6.06 0.17 22.46
N PRO A 228 5.41 0.73 23.50
CA PRO A 228 6.05 1.62 24.47
C PRO A 228 7.27 1.03 25.20
N GLN A 229 7.37 -0.30 25.34
CA GLN A 229 8.49 -0.96 26.02
C GLN A 229 9.79 -0.93 25.20
N ILE A 230 9.70 -0.78 23.87
CA ILE A 230 10.84 -0.81 22.93
C ILE A 230 10.64 0.20 21.78
N ASN A 231 10.01 1.35 22.05
CA ASN A 231 9.63 2.35 21.05
C ASN A 231 10.81 2.95 20.25
N ALA A 232 12.03 2.89 20.79
CA ALA A 232 13.26 3.29 20.12
C ALA A 232 13.87 2.21 19.19
N CYS A 233 13.18 1.09 18.96
CA CYS A 233 13.64 0.01 18.08
C CYS A 233 13.03 0.09 16.68
N PHE A 234 13.87 -0.12 15.66
CA PHE A 234 13.45 -0.38 14.29
C PHE A 234 13.99 -1.73 13.80
N SER A 235 13.45 -2.21 12.69
CA SER A 235 13.99 -3.34 11.96
C SER A 235 14.17 -3.03 10.49
N THR A 236 15.12 -3.75 9.87
CA THR A 236 15.28 -3.82 8.42
C THR A 236 15.36 -5.29 8.00
N GLY A 237 14.54 -5.63 7.02
CA GLY A 237 14.53 -6.92 6.36
C GLY A 237 15.56 -6.94 5.24
N LEU A 238 16.54 -7.83 5.33
CA LEU A 238 17.72 -7.87 4.48
C LEU A 238 17.78 -9.18 3.69
N THR A 239 18.75 -9.27 2.79
CA THR A 239 19.11 -10.51 2.10
C THR A 239 19.50 -11.59 3.13
N ARG A 240 18.70 -12.66 3.21
CA ARG A 240 18.77 -13.76 4.19
C ARG A 240 19.02 -13.36 5.66
N ARG A 241 18.52 -12.19 6.10
CA ARG A 241 18.72 -11.71 7.49
C ARG A 241 17.64 -10.71 7.92
N VAL A 242 17.27 -10.73 9.19
CA VAL A 242 16.60 -9.62 9.89
C VAL A 242 17.62 -8.90 10.76
N LEU A 243 17.71 -7.57 10.63
CA LEU A 243 18.42 -6.71 11.58
C LEU A 243 17.38 -6.00 12.45
N VAL A 244 17.54 -6.03 13.77
CA VAL A 244 16.78 -5.19 14.71
C VAL A 244 17.78 -4.29 15.44
N ALA A 245 17.51 -2.99 15.49
CA ALA A 245 18.42 -2.02 16.06
C ALA A 245 17.66 -0.99 16.91
N ASN A 246 18.24 -0.65 18.06
CA ASN A 246 17.72 0.38 18.95
C ASN A 246 18.48 1.69 18.68
N VAL A 247 17.78 2.73 18.24
CA VAL A 247 18.40 4.00 17.78
C VAL A 247 19.11 4.72 18.92
N VAL A 248 18.48 4.78 20.10
CA VAL A 248 19.01 5.53 21.26
C VAL A 248 20.27 4.88 21.86
N THR A 249 20.33 3.55 21.93
CA THR A 249 21.48 2.82 22.54
C THR A 249 22.49 2.31 21.53
N GLY A 250 22.24 2.47 20.22
CA GLY A 250 23.04 1.91 19.12
C GLY A 250 23.08 0.37 19.07
N ARG A 251 22.42 -0.34 19.98
CA ARG A 251 22.49 -1.81 20.11
C ARG A 251 21.78 -2.49 18.94
N GLN A 252 22.44 -3.49 18.36
CA GLN A 252 21.93 -4.26 17.21
C GLN A 252 21.83 -5.75 17.52
N GLN A 253 20.82 -6.41 16.92
CA GLN A 253 20.61 -7.86 16.93
C GLN A 253 20.37 -8.34 15.49
N SER A 254 20.91 -9.52 15.14
CA SER A 254 20.90 -10.03 13.77
C SER A 254 20.46 -11.49 13.72
N PHE A 255 19.31 -11.77 13.10
CA PHE A 255 18.72 -13.09 12.95
C PHE A 255 18.90 -13.59 11.50
N ARG A 256 19.50 -14.77 11.30
CA ARG A 256 19.72 -15.33 9.94
C ARG A 256 18.46 -16.04 9.45
N THR A 257 17.97 -15.70 8.26
CA THR A 257 16.75 -16.29 7.68
C THR A 257 17.08 -17.28 6.55
N SER A 258 16.06 -18.07 6.16
CA SER A 258 16.11 -18.98 5.01
C SER A 258 16.23 -18.22 3.68
N SER A 259 15.54 -17.09 3.58
CA SER A 259 15.34 -16.31 2.38
C SER A 259 15.19 -14.82 2.72
N ASP A 260 15.09 -13.98 1.70
CA ASP A 260 15.14 -12.51 1.82
C ASP A 260 13.83 -11.97 2.42
N VAL A 261 13.94 -10.98 3.30
CA VAL A 261 12.79 -10.49 4.10
C VAL A 261 12.15 -9.28 3.41
N LEU A 262 11.04 -9.52 2.71
CA LEU A 262 10.39 -8.55 1.82
C LEU A 262 9.28 -7.73 2.50
N ALA A 263 8.74 -8.21 3.63
CA ALA A 263 7.72 -7.51 4.40
C ALA A 263 8.00 -7.61 5.91
N GLN A 264 7.73 -6.55 6.67
CA GLN A 264 7.91 -6.50 8.12
C GLN A 264 6.82 -5.67 8.79
N GLN A 265 6.44 -6.05 10.02
CA GLN A 265 5.61 -5.23 10.89
C GLN A 265 5.84 -5.60 12.35
N PHE A 266 5.98 -4.60 13.22
CA PHE A 266 5.94 -4.81 14.66
C PHE A 266 4.48 -4.88 15.15
N ALA A 267 4.26 -5.73 16.14
CA ALA A 267 3.14 -5.60 17.06
C ALA A 267 3.21 -4.28 17.85
N THR A 268 2.05 -3.79 18.28
CA THR A 268 1.88 -2.56 19.06
C THR A 268 1.69 -2.90 20.55
N GLN A 269 0.95 -3.96 20.87
CA GLN A 269 0.72 -4.44 22.24
C GLN A 269 1.87 -5.32 22.72
N THR A 270 2.43 -6.15 21.84
CA THR A 270 3.54 -7.06 22.16
C THR A 270 4.87 -6.65 21.50
N PRO A 271 6.05 -6.92 22.11
CA PRO A 271 7.36 -6.59 21.54
C PRO A 271 7.82 -7.64 20.51
N VAL A 272 6.93 -7.94 19.56
CA VAL A 272 7.08 -9.01 18.57
C VAL A 272 7.16 -8.42 17.16
N LEU A 273 8.11 -8.90 16.36
CA LEU A 273 8.30 -8.51 14.97
C LEU A 273 7.86 -9.65 14.05
N TYR A 274 6.88 -9.39 13.18
CA TYR A 274 6.46 -10.31 12.13
C TYR A 274 7.22 -9.99 10.83
N ASN A 275 7.54 -11.03 10.07
CA ASN A 275 8.38 -10.97 8.87
C ASN A 275 7.78 -11.86 7.78
N GLY A 276 7.75 -11.40 6.54
CA GLY A 276 7.40 -12.16 5.34
C GLY A 276 8.61 -12.29 4.40
N CYS A 277 8.85 -13.49 3.90
CA CYS A 277 10.02 -13.81 3.08
C CYS A 277 9.70 -14.12 1.61
N ARG A 278 10.73 -13.94 0.77
CA ARG A 278 10.77 -14.35 -0.65
C ARG A 278 10.54 -15.85 -0.87
N SER A 279 10.70 -16.69 0.16
CA SER A 279 10.39 -18.13 0.15
C SER A 279 8.91 -18.46 0.41
N GLY A 280 8.04 -17.47 0.63
CA GLY A 280 6.67 -17.70 1.12
C GLY A 280 6.58 -17.89 2.64
N GLU A 281 7.71 -18.05 3.32
CA GLU A 281 7.74 -18.18 4.78
C GLU A 281 7.31 -16.87 5.48
N ILE A 282 6.43 -16.99 6.48
CA ILE A 282 6.07 -15.93 7.42
C ILE A 282 6.45 -16.40 8.81
N PHE A 283 7.17 -15.58 9.58
CA PHE A 283 7.55 -15.92 10.96
C PHE A 283 7.60 -14.70 11.88
N SER A 284 7.52 -14.95 13.19
CA SER A 284 7.64 -13.91 14.23
C SER A 284 8.87 -14.06 15.12
N ILE A 285 9.41 -12.94 15.60
CA ILE A 285 10.53 -12.85 16.54
C ILE A 285 10.09 -12.07 17.78
N ASP A 286 10.29 -12.62 18.98
CA ASP A 286 10.22 -11.84 20.22
C ASP A 286 11.55 -11.10 20.43
N VAL A 287 11.53 -9.77 20.35
CA VAL A 287 12.73 -8.91 20.36
C VAL A 287 13.50 -8.98 21.68
N ARG A 288 12.84 -9.44 22.76
CA ARG A 288 13.45 -9.63 24.08
C ARG A 288 14.29 -10.90 24.15
N GLN A 289 14.01 -11.89 23.29
CA GLN A 289 14.67 -13.20 23.34
C GLN A 289 16.06 -13.13 22.72
N ARG A 290 17.09 -13.09 23.59
CA ARG A 290 18.47 -13.29 23.17
C ARG A 290 18.64 -14.72 22.65
N ASN A 291 19.22 -14.85 21.46
CA ASN A 291 19.49 -16.13 20.78
C ASN A 291 20.31 -17.09 21.68
N ARG A 292 19.64 -18.08 22.27
CA ARG A 292 20.24 -19.15 23.08
C ARG A 292 20.64 -20.31 22.15
N LYS A 293 21.87 -20.82 22.31
CA LYS A 293 22.34 -22.02 21.58
C LYS A 293 21.34 -23.17 21.76
N GLY A 294 20.80 -23.68 20.65
CA GLY A 294 19.89 -24.84 20.64
C GLY A 294 18.39 -24.54 20.60
N GLN A 295 17.94 -23.29 20.71
CA GLN A 295 16.52 -22.93 20.58
C GLN A 295 16.22 -22.17 19.28
N SER A 296 15.03 -22.42 18.71
CA SER A 296 14.47 -21.56 17.66
C SER A 296 14.12 -20.19 18.25
N TRP A 297 14.63 -19.14 17.63
CA TRP A 297 14.24 -17.74 17.90
C TRP A 297 12.98 -17.30 17.14
N LYS A 298 12.43 -18.18 16.28
CA LYS A 298 11.11 -18.00 15.65
C LYS A 298 10.02 -18.52 16.59
N ALA A 299 9.05 -17.69 16.92
CA ALA A 299 7.95 -18.05 17.82
C ALA A 299 6.73 -18.63 17.09
N ILE A 300 6.36 -18.04 15.95
CA ILE A 300 5.30 -18.53 15.05
C ILE A 300 5.92 -18.69 13.65
N GLN A 301 5.44 -19.68 12.89
CA GLN A 301 5.84 -19.94 11.51
C GLN A 301 4.63 -20.43 10.69
N VAL A 302 4.32 -19.77 9.56
CA VAL A 302 3.31 -20.18 8.57
C VAL A 302 3.83 -19.94 7.14
N PHE A 303 3.15 -20.44 6.11
CA PHE A 303 3.65 -20.39 4.73
C PHE A 303 2.59 -19.96 3.71
N HIS A 304 2.98 -19.02 2.86
CA HIS A 304 2.36 -18.73 1.57
C HIS A 304 2.98 -19.57 0.45
N ASP A 305 2.31 -19.56 -0.70
CA ASP A 305 2.64 -20.44 -1.83
C ASP A 305 3.58 -19.75 -2.85
N SER A 306 3.94 -18.49 -2.57
CA SER A 306 4.86 -17.63 -3.33
C SER A 306 5.44 -16.55 -2.39
N ALA A 307 6.39 -15.74 -2.85
CA ALA A 307 7.06 -14.69 -2.09
C ALA A 307 6.07 -13.73 -1.40
N VAL A 308 6.19 -13.52 -0.09
CA VAL A 308 5.30 -12.63 0.68
C VAL A 308 5.64 -11.17 0.37
N THR A 309 4.67 -10.38 -0.08
CA THR A 309 4.91 -8.98 -0.50
C THR A 309 4.49 -7.96 0.55
N SER A 310 3.54 -8.30 1.40
CA SER A 310 3.04 -7.43 2.47
C SER A 310 2.38 -8.26 3.56
N ILE A 311 2.46 -7.76 4.80
CA ILE A 311 1.83 -8.33 5.98
C ILE A 311 1.15 -7.23 6.80
N CYS A 312 0.03 -7.54 7.44
CA CYS A 312 -0.76 -6.61 8.24
C CYS A 312 -1.42 -7.31 9.43
N LEU A 313 -0.98 -7.03 10.65
CA LEU A 313 -1.62 -7.42 11.91
C LEU A 313 -2.94 -6.67 12.10
N LEU A 314 -3.95 -7.37 12.60
CA LEU A 314 -5.18 -6.75 13.10
C LEU A 314 -4.98 -6.23 14.53
N LYS A 315 -5.79 -5.24 14.96
CA LYS A 315 -5.70 -4.53 16.26
C LYS A 315 -5.61 -5.44 17.49
N ALA A 316 -6.17 -6.66 17.43
CA ALA A 316 -6.15 -7.65 18.50
C ALA A 316 -4.93 -8.59 18.50
N GLU A 317 -4.01 -8.46 17.53
CA GLU A 317 -2.78 -9.27 17.37
C GLU A 317 -2.95 -10.80 17.28
N HIS A 318 -4.19 -11.31 17.25
CA HIS A 318 -4.49 -12.74 17.06
C HIS A 318 -4.56 -13.14 15.58
N TYR A 319 -4.68 -12.16 14.68
CA TYR A 319 -4.79 -12.40 13.25
C TYR A 319 -3.76 -11.58 12.46
N LEU A 320 -3.16 -12.23 11.47
CA LEU A 320 -2.23 -11.63 10.51
C LEU A 320 -2.79 -11.82 9.10
N MET A 321 -2.97 -10.73 8.36
CA MET A 321 -3.19 -10.78 6.93
C MET A 321 -1.85 -10.75 6.18
N ALA A 322 -1.75 -11.46 5.07
CA ALA A 322 -0.58 -11.44 4.21
C ALA A 322 -0.95 -11.59 2.73
N ALA A 323 -0.18 -10.94 1.86
CA ALA A 323 -0.23 -11.10 0.41
C ALA A 323 1.01 -11.80 -0.12
N ASP A 324 0.86 -12.61 -1.17
CA ASP A 324 1.97 -13.14 -1.94
C ASP A 324 2.02 -12.65 -3.40
N MET A 325 3.20 -12.84 -3.98
CA MET A 325 3.55 -12.54 -5.37
C MET A 325 2.92 -13.51 -6.39
N ALA A 326 1.93 -14.32 -5.98
CA ALA A 326 1.01 -15.06 -6.85
C ALA A 326 -0.44 -14.54 -6.70
N GLY A 327 -0.62 -13.35 -6.12
CA GLY A 327 -1.91 -12.68 -5.98
C GLY A 327 -2.79 -13.21 -4.85
N LYS A 328 -2.32 -14.13 -3.99
CA LYS A 328 -3.14 -14.70 -2.92
C LYS A 328 -3.02 -13.86 -1.66
N ILE A 329 -4.14 -13.27 -1.23
CA ILE A 329 -4.25 -12.63 0.08
C ILE A 329 -4.92 -13.61 1.05
N LYS A 330 -4.26 -13.95 2.16
CA LYS A 330 -4.76 -14.88 3.19
C LYS A 330 -4.84 -14.18 4.54
N LEU A 331 -5.82 -14.55 5.37
CA LEU A 331 -5.91 -14.19 6.79
C LEU A 331 -5.57 -15.41 7.64
N TRP A 332 -4.63 -15.27 8.55
CA TRP A 332 -4.11 -16.33 9.42
C TRP A 332 -4.50 -16.09 10.88
N ASP A 333 -5.00 -17.12 11.58
CA ASP A 333 -5.11 -17.12 13.05
C ASP A 333 -3.77 -17.55 13.63
N LEU A 334 -3.07 -16.60 14.25
CA LEU A 334 -1.74 -16.77 14.80
C LEU A 334 -1.68 -17.76 15.97
N ARG A 335 -2.80 -17.97 16.67
CA ARG A 335 -2.89 -18.87 17.84
C ARG A 335 -2.97 -20.34 17.42
N THR A 336 -3.45 -20.59 16.21
CA THR A 336 -3.65 -21.95 15.65
C THR A 336 -2.77 -22.24 14.44
N ALA A 337 -2.02 -21.24 13.96
CA ALA A 337 -1.19 -21.27 12.76
C ALA A 337 -1.95 -21.64 11.46
N LYS A 338 -3.27 -21.37 11.40
CA LYS A 338 -4.14 -21.76 10.28
C LYS A 338 -4.65 -20.58 9.46
N CYS A 339 -4.77 -20.79 8.14
CA CYS A 339 -5.48 -19.89 7.25
C CYS A 339 -6.99 -19.97 7.52
N VAL A 340 -7.62 -18.82 7.74
CA VAL A 340 -9.03 -18.67 8.12
C VAL A 340 -9.88 -18.15 6.96
N LYS A 341 -9.30 -17.29 6.12
CA LYS A 341 -9.96 -16.69 4.94
C LYS A 341 -8.94 -16.47 3.82
N GLN A 342 -9.42 -16.47 2.57
CA GLN A 342 -8.65 -16.06 1.41
C GLN A 342 -9.46 -15.06 0.58
N TYR A 343 -8.87 -13.90 0.28
CA TYR A 343 -9.46 -12.89 -0.60
C TYR A 343 -8.96 -13.15 -2.02
N LYS A 344 -9.89 -13.25 -2.98
CA LYS A 344 -9.62 -13.67 -4.35
C LYS A 344 -9.70 -12.50 -5.33
N GLY A 345 -9.04 -12.64 -6.48
CA GLY A 345 -9.11 -11.70 -7.60
C GLY A 345 -8.07 -10.59 -7.61
N HIS A 346 -7.23 -10.46 -6.57
CA HIS A 346 -5.99 -9.68 -6.61
C HIS A 346 -5.02 -10.32 -7.62
N HIS A 347 -4.23 -9.50 -8.32
CA HIS A 347 -3.35 -9.94 -9.40
C HIS A 347 -1.95 -9.39 -9.19
N ASN A 348 -0.98 -10.30 -9.05
CA ASN A 348 0.43 -10.01 -8.84
C ASN A 348 1.26 -11.23 -9.26
N GLU A 349 2.41 -11.00 -9.90
CA GLU A 349 3.36 -11.99 -10.40
C GLU A 349 4.83 -11.58 -10.16
N TYR A 350 5.12 -10.28 -10.01
CA TYR A 350 6.51 -9.79 -9.83
C TYR A 350 6.69 -8.60 -8.87
N ALA A 351 5.61 -7.93 -8.44
CA ALA A 351 5.71 -6.65 -7.73
C ALA A 351 5.60 -6.82 -6.19
N ILE A 352 6.29 -5.96 -5.43
CA ILE A 352 6.10 -5.87 -3.97
C ILE A 352 4.96 -4.88 -3.73
N LEU A 353 3.74 -5.41 -3.58
CA LEU A 353 2.51 -4.63 -3.46
C LEU A 353 2.02 -4.60 -2.01
N PRO A 354 1.71 -3.42 -1.44
CA PRO A 354 1.23 -3.27 -0.08
C PRO A 354 -0.26 -3.65 0.09
N LEU A 355 -0.61 -4.12 1.28
CA LEU A 355 -1.98 -4.25 1.76
C LEU A 355 -2.33 -3.10 2.70
N HIS A 356 -3.56 -2.61 2.61
CA HIS A 356 -4.11 -1.62 3.54
C HIS A 356 -5.38 -2.21 4.16
N VAL A 357 -5.37 -2.44 5.48
CA VAL A 357 -6.53 -2.93 6.23
C VAL A 357 -7.09 -1.77 7.07
N ASN A 358 -8.40 -1.59 7.05
CA ASN A 358 -9.10 -0.71 7.98
C ASN A 358 -10.21 -1.49 8.68
N GLU A 359 -9.96 -1.83 9.95
CA GLU A 359 -10.91 -2.53 10.82
C GLU A 359 -12.10 -1.67 11.28
N GLU A 360 -11.99 -0.34 11.25
CA GLU A 360 -13.11 0.56 11.61
C GLU A 360 -14.17 0.57 10.51
N GLU A 361 -13.75 0.55 9.25
CA GLU A 361 -14.66 0.44 8.10
C GLU A 361 -14.93 -1.01 7.67
N GLY A 362 -14.25 -2.00 8.26
CA GLY A 362 -14.37 -3.40 7.88
C GLY A 362 -13.87 -3.71 6.46
N LEU A 363 -12.89 -2.94 5.95
CA LEU A 363 -12.39 -3.00 4.58
C LEU A 363 -10.94 -3.49 4.48
N LEU A 364 -10.65 -4.19 3.39
CA LEU A 364 -9.32 -4.48 2.87
C LEU A 364 -9.16 -3.79 1.52
N THR A 365 -8.06 -3.09 1.31
CA THR A 365 -7.69 -2.48 0.02
C THR A 365 -6.31 -2.96 -0.44
N ALA A 366 -6.17 -3.29 -1.72
CA ALA A 366 -4.89 -3.64 -2.34
C ALA A 366 -4.85 -3.23 -3.82
N VAL A 367 -3.69 -2.81 -4.30
CA VAL A 367 -3.43 -2.47 -5.71
C VAL A 367 -2.81 -3.68 -6.40
N GLY A 368 -3.35 -4.11 -7.55
CA GLY A 368 -2.75 -5.17 -8.36
C GLY A 368 -1.71 -4.65 -9.36
N GLN A 369 -0.84 -5.53 -9.87
CA GLN A 369 0.12 -5.20 -10.92
C GLN A 369 -0.55 -4.82 -12.25
N ASP A 370 -1.83 -5.14 -12.40
CA ASP A 370 -2.70 -4.71 -13.51
C ASP A 370 -3.12 -3.23 -13.38
N CYS A 371 -2.65 -2.52 -12.36
CA CYS A 371 -3.00 -1.14 -12.03
C CYS A 371 -4.46 -0.96 -11.58
N TYR A 372 -5.15 -2.02 -11.17
CA TYR A 372 -6.50 -1.94 -10.59
C TYR A 372 -6.44 -2.03 -9.06
N THR A 373 -6.96 -1.01 -8.38
CA THR A 373 -7.16 -1.04 -6.93
C THR A 373 -8.44 -1.78 -6.60
N ARG A 374 -8.41 -2.67 -5.62
CA ARG A 374 -9.53 -3.54 -5.25
C ARG A 374 -9.84 -3.37 -3.78
N ILE A 375 -11.13 -3.41 -3.45
CA ILE A 375 -11.65 -3.24 -2.09
C ILE A 375 -12.52 -4.45 -1.77
N TRP A 376 -12.21 -5.17 -0.69
CA TRP A 376 -12.96 -6.33 -0.18
C TRP A 376 -13.53 -6.05 1.21
N SER A 377 -14.59 -6.76 1.58
CA SER A 377 -15.05 -6.80 2.98
C SER A 377 -14.16 -7.72 3.81
N LEU A 378 -13.60 -7.20 4.91
CA LEU A 378 -12.80 -7.94 5.89
C LEU A 378 -13.60 -9.07 6.57
N GLN A 379 -14.94 -8.95 6.60
CA GLN A 379 -15.79 -9.89 7.32
C GLN A 379 -16.09 -11.19 6.56
N ASP A 380 -16.39 -11.14 5.25
CA ASP A 380 -16.74 -12.33 4.44
C ASP A 380 -15.84 -12.55 3.22
N ALA A 381 -14.79 -11.74 3.05
CA ALA A 381 -13.84 -11.77 1.94
C ALA A 381 -14.43 -11.52 0.53
N HIS A 382 -15.66 -10.99 0.44
CA HIS A 382 -16.27 -10.61 -0.83
C HIS A 382 -15.57 -9.38 -1.44
N LEU A 383 -15.37 -9.38 -2.77
CA LEU A 383 -14.85 -8.23 -3.51
C LEU A 383 -15.99 -7.22 -3.74
N LEU A 384 -15.86 -6.03 -3.17
CA LEU A 384 -16.92 -5.00 -3.15
C LEU A 384 -16.83 -4.08 -4.37
N ARG A 385 -15.61 -3.61 -4.71
CA ARG A 385 -15.36 -2.74 -5.88
C ARG A 385 -13.97 -2.99 -6.44
N THR A 386 -13.85 -2.77 -7.75
CA THR A 386 -12.58 -2.65 -8.46
C THR A 386 -12.53 -1.25 -9.08
N ILE A 387 -11.47 -0.49 -8.79
CA ILE A 387 -11.22 0.85 -9.28
C ILE A 387 -10.07 0.77 -10.32
N PRO A 388 -10.32 1.09 -11.60
CA PRO A 388 -9.25 1.18 -12.60
C PRO A 388 -8.32 2.37 -12.34
N SER A 389 -7.03 2.22 -12.67
CA SER A 389 -6.15 3.39 -12.80
C SER A 389 -6.68 4.31 -13.92
N PRO A 390 -6.68 5.65 -13.74
CA PRO A 390 -6.94 6.61 -14.81
C PRO A 390 -5.91 6.54 -15.95
N HIS A 391 -4.70 6.04 -15.67
CA HIS A 391 -3.65 5.79 -16.66
C HIS A 391 -3.72 4.36 -17.22
N PRO A 392 -3.26 4.12 -18.47
CA PRO A 392 -3.06 2.77 -19.01
C PRO A 392 -2.12 1.94 -18.12
N SER A 393 -2.37 0.64 -18.03
CA SER A 393 -1.62 -0.26 -17.15
C SER A 393 -0.18 -0.45 -17.62
N SER A 394 0.80 0.01 -16.82
CA SER A 394 2.23 -0.23 -17.03
C SER A 394 2.96 -0.38 -15.70
N LYS A 395 4.21 -0.88 -15.73
CA LYS A 395 5.00 -1.14 -14.51
C LYS A 395 5.20 0.13 -13.67
N ASP A 396 5.40 1.26 -14.35
CA ASP A 396 5.65 2.57 -13.76
C ASP A 396 4.35 3.38 -13.52
N ALA A 397 3.19 2.77 -13.76
CA ALA A 397 1.86 3.34 -13.54
C ALA A 397 1.01 2.55 -12.53
N ILE A 398 1.60 1.61 -11.78
CA ILE A 398 0.97 0.94 -10.64
C ILE A 398 0.70 1.99 -9.55
N PRO A 399 -0.55 2.25 -9.17
CA PRO A 399 -0.84 3.26 -8.16
C PRO A 399 -0.27 2.93 -6.77
N SER A 400 0.18 3.96 -6.05
CA SER A 400 0.40 3.90 -4.60
C SER A 400 -0.85 4.47 -3.90
N VAL A 401 -1.34 3.82 -2.85
CA VAL A 401 -2.62 4.18 -2.22
C VAL A 401 -2.52 4.27 -0.70
N VAL A 402 -3.45 5.00 -0.09
CA VAL A 402 -3.70 4.98 1.35
C VAL A 402 -5.20 5.00 1.60
N PHE A 403 -5.71 4.15 2.50
CA PHE A 403 -7.10 4.17 2.95
C PHE A 403 -7.18 4.52 4.44
N SER A 404 -8.14 5.35 4.84
CA SER A 404 -8.40 5.70 6.25
C SER A 404 -9.90 5.91 6.50
N SER A 405 -10.32 5.80 7.77
CA SER A 405 -11.63 6.25 8.26
C SER A 405 -11.68 7.78 8.45
N ARG A 406 -10.51 8.44 8.43
CA ARG A 406 -10.28 9.82 8.85
C ARG A 406 -9.25 10.52 7.95
N LEU A 407 -9.50 10.58 6.63
CA LEU A 407 -8.63 11.31 5.70
C LEU A 407 -8.80 12.83 5.89
N GLY A 408 -7.71 13.51 6.27
CA GLY A 408 -7.76 14.90 6.73
C GLY A 408 -7.89 15.03 8.26
N GLY A 409 -7.60 13.98 9.01
CA GLY A 409 -7.47 14.04 10.47
C GLY A 409 -8.73 13.80 11.27
N HIS A 410 -8.78 14.38 12.47
CA HIS A 410 -9.89 14.18 13.42
C HIS A 410 -11.28 14.63 12.92
N ARG A 411 -11.35 15.45 11.86
CA ARG A 411 -12.59 15.83 11.15
C ARG A 411 -12.64 15.30 9.71
N GLY A 412 -11.72 14.41 9.36
CA GLY A 412 -11.62 13.77 8.06
C GLY A 412 -12.70 12.73 7.82
N VAL A 413 -12.95 12.44 6.54
CA VAL A 413 -13.96 11.45 6.09
C VAL A 413 -13.32 10.10 5.76
N PRO A 414 -14.08 8.99 5.77
CA PRO A 414 -13.62 7.72 5.23
C PRO A 414 -13.32 7.82 3.73
N GLY A 415 -12.19 7.26 3.30
CA GLY A 415 -11.85 7.28 1.88
C GLY A 415 -10.49 6.69 1.51
N LEU A 416 -10.27 6.62 0.19
CA LEU A 416 -9.04 6.23 -0.46
C LEU A 416 -8.35 7.44 -1.09
N LEU A 417 -7.05 7.59 -0.87
CA LEU A 417 -6.16 8.40 -1.70
C LEU A 417 -5.35 7.50 -2.61
N MET A 418 -5.17 7.94 -3.86
CA MET A 418 -4.47 7.21 -4.91
C MET A 418 -3.53 8.15 -5.65
N ALA A 419 -2.23 7.90 -5.52
CA ALA A 419 -1.18 8.56 -6.29
C ALA A 419 -0.74 7.68 -7.46
N VAL A 420 -0.67 8.24 -8.66
CA VAL A 420 -0.22 7.53 -9.87
C VAL A 420 0.39 8.53 -10.86
N LYS A 421 1.64 8.29 -11.26
CA LYS A 421 2.46 9.27 -12.00
C LYS A 421 2.48 10.61 -11.24
N GLN A 422 2.17 11.72 -11.88
CA GLN A 422 2.10 13.06 -11.27
C GLN A 422 0.72 13.36 -10.62
N ASP A 423 -0.27 12.47 -10.78
CA ASP A 423 -1.65 12.71 -10.34
C ASP A 423 -1.92 12.15 -8.93
N LEU A 424 -2.69 12.90 -8.15
CA LEU A 424 -3.28 12.46 -6.89
C LEU A 424 -4.82 12.51 -6.98
N TYR A 425 -5.48 11.45 -6.54
CA TYR A 425 -6.94 11.31 -6.58
C TYR A 425 -7.50 10.95 -5.20
N HIS A 426 -8.66 11.52 -4.86
CA HIS A 426 -9.44 11.24 -3.67
C HIS A 426 -10.73 10.49 -4.02
N PHE A 427 -11.11 9.53 -3.18
CA PHE A 427 -12.33 8.75 -3.27
C PHE A 427 -12.93 8.60 -1.85
N SER A 428 -13.67 9.60 -1.39
CA SER A 428 -14.42 9.54 -0.13
C SER A 428 -15.86 9.08 -0.32
N TYR A 429 -16.49 8.69 0.79
CA TYR A 429 -17.94 8.59 0.95
C TYR A 429 -18.33 9.19 2.30
N ASP A 430 -19.61 9.54 2.43
CA ASP A 430 -20.23 10.09 3.64
C ASP A 430 -20.99 8.98 4.41
#